data_AF-A0A2N5KKF8-F1
#
_entry.id   AF-A0A2N5KKF8-F1
#
_cell.length_a   1.000
_cell.length_b   1.000
_cell.length_c   1.000
_cell.angle_alpha   90.00
_cell.angle_beta   90.00
_cell.angle_gamma   90.00
#
_symmetry.space_group_name_H-M   'P 1'
#
loop_
_entity.id
_entity.type
_entity.pdbx_description
1 polymer ?
#
loop_
_entity_poly.entity_id
_entity_poly.type
_entity_poly.pdbx_seq_one_letter_code
_entity_poly.pdbx_strand_id
1 'polypeptide(L)'
;MGVFWNAAEERMRAGWRVLLQYLLYVTTYGLIAGVVAGALLSFGIGSGQDSAGAELWALAASAAAALGAAAGTVWLAGRLLDRRERPLRREPLDGRWWSDLGFGLLLGGLLMSGIFSVEAAAGWIEVSAVASVPAGAPSVLAVFAPVFRFACAGIAEELIFRAYQIRNLAEGARFLPGIDPKAAVLIGWVASSLIFGIAHGSNPNASLLGTVNVAAAGIMLGAGYVLTGRL
;
A
#
# COMPACT_ATOMS: atom_id res chain seq x y z
N MET A 1 20.16 23.82 14.87
CA MET A 1 18.79 23.50 14.40
C MET A 1 18.27 22.30 15.17
N GLY A 2 17.01 22.30 15.62
CA GLY A 2 16.42 21.17 16.35
C GLY A 2 16.25 19.91 15.49
N VAL A 3 16.31 18.75 16.14
CA VAL A 3 16.15 17.41 15.52
C VAL A 3 14.71 17.15 15.06
N PHE A 4 13.72 17.78 15.71
CA PHE A 4 12.30 17.54 15.44
C PHE A 4 11.66 18.61 14.55
N TRP A 5 12.07 19.87 14.69
CA TRP A 5 11.44 21.01 14.04
C TRP A 5 12.29 21.58 12.90
N ASN A 6 11.63 21.90 11.78
CA ASN A 6 12.20 22.67 10.70
C ASN A 6 11.70 24.11 10.77
N ALA A 7 12.58 25.04 11.18
CA ALA A 7 12.24 26.45 11.30
C ALA A 7 11.92 27.11 9.94
N ALA A 8 12.54 26.65 8.85
CA ALA A 8 12.29 27.20 7.52
C ALA A 8 10.92 26.81 6.95
N GLU A 9 10.31 25.73 7.47
CA GLU A 9 9.00 25.26 7.02
C GLU A 9 7.90 25.42 8.07
N GLU A 10 8.25 25.94 9.25
CA GLU A 10 7.35 26.07 10.41
C GLU A 10 6.55 24.78 10.71
N ARG A 11 7.21 23.64 10.52
CA ARG A 11 6.63 22.31 10.74
C ARG A 11 7.69 21.29 11.14
N MET A 12 7.20 20.13 11.55
CA MET A 12 8.03 18.99 11.91
C MET A 12 8.85 18.48 10.71
N ARG A 13 10.06 17.96 10.94
CA ARG A 13 10.90 17.42 9.85
C ARG A 13 10.24 16.22 9.17
N ALA A 14 10.50 16.06 7.87
CA ALA A 14 9.89 15.04 7.02
C ALA A 14 9.95 13.62 7.57
N GLY A 15 11.12 13.19 8.08
CA GLY A 15 11.28 11.84 8.63
C GLY A 15 10.33 11.56 9.80
N TRP A 16 10.14 12.51 10.72
CA TRP A 16 9.19 12.37 11.83
C TRP A 16 7.74 12.37 11.35
N ARG A 17 7.40 13.17 10.33
CA ARG A 17 6.04 13.19 9.75
C ARG A 17 5.69 11.85 9.12
N VAL A 18 6.62 11.28 8.35
CA VAL A 18 6.49 9.94 7.77
C VAL A 18 6.39 8.86 8.84
N LEU A 19 7.29 8.88 9.83
CA LEU A 19 7.28 7.90 10.91
C LEU A 19 5.98 7.94 11.70
N LEU A 20 5.54 9.12 12.13
CA LEU A 20 4.32 9.28 12.92
C LEU A 20 3.07 8.93 12.13
N GLN A 21 3.00 9.28 10.83
CA GLN A 21 1.88 8.85 9.99
C GLN A 21 1.83 7.32 9.84
N TYR A 22 2.98 6.67 9.63
CA TYR A 22 3.01 5.22 9.47
C TYR A 22 2.68 4.49 10.79
N LEU A 23 3.21 4.96 11.91
CA LEU A 23 2.85 4.42 13.24
C LEU A 23 1.37 4.60 13.55
N LEU A 24 0.81 5.77 13.20
CA LEU A 24 -0.61 6.02 13.32
C LEU A 24 -1.42 5.05 12.46
N TYR A 25 -1.03 4.83 11.20
CA TYR A 25 -1.67 3.84 10.32
C TYR A 25 -1.66 2.43 10.92
N VAL A 26 -0.50 1.90 11.29
CA VAL A 26 -0.37 0.54 11.84
C VAL A 26 -1.16 0.39 13.12
N THR A 27 -1.13 1.39 14.01
CA THR A 27 -1.87 1.37 15.27
C THR A 27 -3.37 1.43 15.04
N THR A 28 -3.85 2.37 14.22
CA THR A 28 -5.27 2.50 13.90
C THR A 28 -5.81 1.27 13.19
N TYR A 29 -5.08 0.73 12.20
CA TYR A 29 -5.46 -0.50 11.54
C TYR A 29 -5.49 -1.69 12.49
N GLY A 30 -4.48 -1.86 13.34
CA GLY A 30 -4.43 -2.92 14.35
C GLY A 30 -5.59 -2.86 15.34
N LEU A 31 -5.94 -1.66 15.81
CA LEU A 31 -7.10 -1.46 16.70
C LEU A 31 -8.42 -1.80 16.00
N ILE A 32 -8.63 -1.32 14.76
CA ILE A 32 -9.85 -1.64 14.01
C ILE A 32 -9.93 -3.13 13.73
N ALA A 33 -8.83 -3.75 13.28
CA ALA A 33 -8.76 -5.18 13.01
C ALA A 33 -9.04 -6.00 14.27
N GLY A 34 -8.51 -5.59 15.44
CA GLY A 34 -8.78 -6.24 16.72
C GLY A 34 -10.24 -6.13 17.15
N VAL A 35 -10.87 -4.96 16.99
CA VAL A 35 -12.31 -4.76 17.28
C VAL A 35 -13.17 -5.60 16.34
N VAL A 36 -12.87 -5.60 15.04
CA VAL A 36 -13.58 -6.40 14.05
C VAL A 36 -13.44 -7.89 14.37
N ALA A 37 -12.23 -8.37 14.66
CA ALA A 37 -11.98 -9.76 15.02
C ALA A 37 -12.75 -10.16 16.30
N GLY A 38 -12.70 -9.32 17.36
CA GLY A 38 -13.43 -9.57 18.60
C GLY A 38 -14.94 -9.59 18.41
N ALA A 39 -15.49 -8.69 17.60
CA ALA A 39 -16.90 -8.68 17.25
C ALA A 39 -17.30 -9.95 16.47
N LEU A 40 -16.53 -10.33 15.45
CA LEU A 40 -16.75 -11.57 14.68
C LEU A 40 -16.77 -12.79 15.61
N LEU A 41 -15.78 -12.92 16.49
CA LEU A 41 -15.71 -14.00 17.47
C LEU A 41 -16.92 -14.00 18.42
N SER A 42 -17.43 -12.83 18.80
CA SER A 42 -18.61 -12.71 19.67
C SER A 42 -19.90 -13.18 18.99
N PHE A 43 -19.93 -13.20 17.65
CA PHE A 43 -20.99 -13.80 16.84
C PHE A 43 -20.70 -15.25 16.42
N GLY A 44 -19.63 -15.85 16.96
CA GLY A 44 -19.20 -17.22 16.63
C GLY A 44 -18.39 -17.35 15.34
N ILE A 45 -18.08 -16.24 14.66
CA ILE A 45 -17.30 -16.19 13.41
C ILE A 45 -15.80 -16.16 13.73
N GLY A 46 -15.03 -17.08 13.17
CA GLY A 46 -13.62 -17.34 13.47
C GLY A 46 -13.41 -18.49 14.47
N SER A 47 -14.44 -19.29 14.73
CA SER A 47 -14.41 -20.43 15.67
C SER A 47 -13.85 -21.72 15.06
N GLY A 48 -13.57 -21.72 13.75
CA GLY A 48 -13.07 -22.89 13.01
C GLY A 48 -14.18 -23.83 12.51
N GLN A 49 -15.45 -23.48 12.72
CA GLN A 49 -16.62 -24.15 12.13
C GLN A 49 -17.38 -23.26 11.14
N ASP A 50 -16.75 -22.18 10.69
CA ASP A 50 -17.39 -21.17 9.87
C ASP A 50 -17.59 -21.62 8.44
N SER A 51 -18.64 -21.10 7.82
CA SER A 51 -18.79 -21.24 6.37
C SER A 51 -17.70 -20.45 5.64
N ALA A 52 -17.19 -20.99 4.54
CA ALA A 52 -16.23 -20.28 3.68
C ALA A 52 -16.73 -18.90 3.22
N GLY A 53 -18.05 -18.71 3.12
CA GLY A 53 -18.64 -17.40 2.84
C GLY A 53 -18.40 -16.36 3.95
N ALA A 54 -18.50 -16.76 5.22
CA ALA A 54 -18.26 -15.86 6.35
C ALA A 54 -16.79 -15.38 6.40
N GLU A 55 -15.84 -16.28 6.12
CA GLU A 55 -14.41 -15.95 6.03
C GLU A 55 -14.12 -14.94 4.91
N LEU A 56 -14.73 -15.11 3.74
CA LEU A 56 -14.57 -14.18 2.62
C LEU A 56 -15.17 -12.79 2.92
N TRP A 57 -16.27 -12.72 3.66
CA TRP A 57 -16.82 -11.44 4.13
C TRP A 57 -15.92 -10.77 5.16
N ALA A 58 -15.38 -11.52 6.13
CA ALA A 58 -14.40 -11.01 7.08
C ALA A 58 -13.15 -10.48 6.37
N LEU A 59 -12.70 -11.18 5.32
CA LEU A 59 -11.60 -10.75 4.46
C LEU A 59 -11.89 -9.39 3.80
N ALA A 60 -13.07 -9.24 3.17
CA ALA A 60 -13.46 -7.99 2.54
C ALA A 60 -13.61 -6.84 3.56
N ALA A 61 -14.21 -7.11 4.73
CA ALA A 61 -14.36 -6.13 5.79
C ALA A 61 -13.00 -5.64 6.33
N SER A 62 -12.05 -6.56 6.55
CA SER A 62 -10.69 -6.21 6.97
C SER A 62 -9.96 -5.33 5.95
N ALA A 63 -10.16 -5.59 4.66
CA ALA A 63 -9.57 -4.79 3.58
C ALA A 63 -10.17 -3.37 3.53
N ALA A 64 -11.49 -3.25 3.68
CA ALA A 64 -12.15 -1.94 3.76
C ALA A 64 -11.68 -1.14 4.98
N ALA A 65 -11.51 -1.81 6.12
CA ALA A 65 -10.96 -1.21 7.34
C ALA A 65 -9.52 -0.72 7.15
N ALA A 66 -8.66 -1.52 6.49
CA ALA A 66 -7.29 -1.12 6.16
C ALA A 66 -7.25 0.14 5.29
N LEU A 67 -8.07 0.17 4.23
CA LEU A 67 -8.18 1.33 3.36
C LEU A 67 -8.71 2.56 4.10
N GLY A 68 -9.74 2.39 4.93
CA GLY A 68 -10.28 3.48 5.76
C GLY A 68 -9.24 4.03 6.73
N ALA A 69 -8.46 3.17 7.37
CA ALA A 69 -7.35 3.57 8.23
C ALA A 69 -6.26 4.31 7.45
N ALA A 70 -5.85 3.81 6.28
CA ALA A 70 -4.86 4.47 5.43
C ALA A 70 -5.32 5.88 5.02
N ALA A 71 -6.53 6.00 4.45
CA ALA A 71 -7.08 7.28 4.02
C ALA A 71 -7.26 8.26 5.19
N GLY A 72 -7.82 7.80 6.32
CA GLY A 72 -8.06 8.62 7.50
C GLY A 72 -6.76 9.13 8.13
N THR A 73 -5.75 8.26 8.26
CA THR A 73 -4.47 8.63 8.88
C THR A 73 -3.61 9.51 7.97
N VAL A 74 -3.60 9.27 6.64
CA VAL A 74 -2.96 10.17 5.67
C VAL A 74 -3.63 11.54 5.69
N TRP A 75 -4.97 11.59 5.71
CA TRP A 75 -5.70 12.84 5.81
C TRP A 75 -5.36 13.58 7.11
N LEU A 76 -5.41 12.89 8.25
CA LEU A 76 -5.16 13.47 9.57
C LEU A 76 -3.72 13.96 9.69
N ALA A 77 -2.74 13.16 9.27
CA ALA A 77 -1.34 13.54 9.27
C ALA A 77 -1.08 14.72 8.34
N GLY A 78 -1.68 14.75 7.16
CA GLY A 78 -1.56 15.88 6.25
C GLY A 78 -2.22 17.16 6.79
N ARG A 79 -3.30 17.06 7.57
CA ARG A 79 -3.90 18.22 8.26
C ARG A 79 -3.03 18.71 9.42
N LEU A 80 -2.65 17.82 10.32
CA LEU A 80 -2.05 18.19 11.61
C LEU A 80 -0.53 18.32 11.53
N LEU A 81 0.15 17.38 10.88
CA LEU A 81 1.60 17.33 10.81
C LEU A 81 2.14 18.15 9.64
N ASP A 82 1.47 18.08 8.47
CA ASP A 82 1.90 18.81 7.27
C ASP A 82 1.24 20.18 7.13
N ARG A 83 0.22 20.51 7.93
CA ARG A 83 -0.56 21.76 7.86
C ARG A 83 -1.17 22.05 6.49
N ARG A 84 -1.57 21.02 5.74
CA ARG A 84 -2.16 21.17 4.40
C ARG A 84 -3.66 21.39 4.50
N GLU A 85 -4.19 22.37 3.77
CA GLU A 85 -5.64 22.57 3.66
C GLU A 85 -6.35 21.46 2.89
N ARG A 86 -5.65 20.81 1.96
CA ARG A 86 -6.17 19.68 1.16
C ARG A 86 -5.10 18.59 1.10
N PRO A 87 -5.01 17.74 2.15
CA PRO A 87 -4.01 16.67 2.22
C PRO A 87 -4.08 15.70 1.04
N LEU A 88 -5.31 15.31 0.69
CA LEU A 88 -5.62 14.43 -0.42
C LEU A 88 -6.12 15.26 -1.60
N ARG A 89 -5.38 15.20 -2.70
CA ARG A 89 -5.76 15.85 -3.96
C ARG A 89 -6.83 14.99 -4.62
N ARG A 90 -7.83 15.64 -5.20
CA ARG A 90 -8.80 14.96 -6.08
C ARG A 90 -8.17 14.79 -7.45
N GLU A 91 -8.11 13.56 -7.94
CA GLU A 91 -7.72 13.26 -9.30
C GLU A 91 -8.99 13.13 -10.15
N PRO A 92 -9.08 13.78 -11.33
CA PRO A 92 -10.22 13.60 -12.22
C PRO A 92 -10.19 12.21 -12.85
N LEU A 93 -11.34 11.52 -12.86
CA LEU A 93 -11.54 10.24 -13.54
C LEU A 93 -11.75 10.47 -15.05
N ASP A 94 -10.73 11.03 -15.70
CA ASP A 94 -10.73 11.32 -17.13
C ASP A 94 -10.26 10.13 -17.97
N GLY A 95 -10.29 10.26 -19.30
CA GLY A 95 -9.84 9.19 -20.20
C GLY A 95 -8.39 8.76 -19.98
N ARG A 96 -7.54 9.65 -19.47
CA ARG A 96 -6.16 9.30 -19.15
C ARG A 96 -6.08 8.49 -17.87
N TRP A 97 -6.89 8.78 -16.86
CA TRP A 97 -6.97 7.95 -15.65
C TRP A 97 -7.32 6.50 -16.00
N TRP A 98 -8.32 6.29 -16.87
CA TRP A 98 -8.68 4.96 -17.35
C TRP A 98 -7.59 4.31 -18.19
N SER A 99 -6.84 5.11 -18.96
CA SER A 99 -5.67 4.61 -19.72
C SER A 99 -4.55 4.15 -18.79
N ASP A 100 -4.24 4.92 -17.74
CA ASP A 100 -3.23 4.58 -16.75
C ASP A 100 -3.64 3.32 -15.96
N LEU A 101 -4.91 3.21 -15.56
CA LEU A 101 -5.47 2.00 -14.93
C LEU A 101 -5.36 0.77 -15.85
N GLY A 102 -5.79 0.91 -17.12
CA GLY A 102 -5.73 -0.17 -18.10
C GLY A 102 -4.29 -0.64 -18.37
N PHE A 103 -3.36 0.32 -18.50
CA PHE A 103 -1.93 0.03 -18.63
C PHE A 103 -1.40 -0.71 -17.40
N GLY A 104 -1.72 -0.25 -16.19
CA GLY A 104 -1.29 -0.90 -14.95
C GLY A 104 -1.80 -2.34 -14.81
N LEU A 105 -3.08 -2.57 -15.11
CA LEU A 105 -3.68 -3.91 -15.10
C LEU A 105 -3.02 -4.84 -16.14
N LEU A 106 -2.80 -4.34 -17.36
CA LEU A 106 -2.13 -5.10 -18.42
C LEU A 106 -0.69 -5.43 -18.04
N LEU A 107 0.07 -4.44 -17.57
CA LEU A 107 1.47 -4.62 -17.17
C LEU A 107 1.57 -5.63 -16.02
N GLY A 108 0.75 -5.50 -14.98
CA GLY A 108 0.71 -6.44 -13.86
C GLY A 108 0.37 -7.86 -14.32
N GLY A 109 -0.62 -8.01 -15.20
CA GLY A 109 -0.97 -9.29 -15.79
C GLY A 109 0.19 -9.91 -16.58
N LEU A 110 0.83 -9.13 -17.45
CA LEU A 110 1.97 -9.59 -18.25
C LEU A 110 3.17 -9.98 -17.38
N LEU A 111 3.47 -9.23 -16.33
CA LEU A 111 4.56 -9.55 -15.41
C LEU A 111 4.30 -10.86 -14.67
N MET A 112 3.10 -11.05 -14.11
CA MET A 112 2.75 -12.29 -13.40
C MET A 112 2.69 -13.49 -14.34
N SER A 113 2.12 -13.34 -15.54
CA SER A 113 2.13 -14.39 -16.56
C SER A 113 3.54 -14.72 -17.05
N GLY A 114 4.41 -13.72 -17.17
CA GLY A 114 5.81 -13.89 -17.53
C GLY A 114 6.59 -14.68 -16.49
N ILE A 115 6.46 -14.30 -15.20
CA ILE A 115 7.06 -15.04 -14.08
C ILE A 115 6.62 -16.50 -14.11
N PHE A 116 5.31 -16.74 -14.13
CA PHE A 116 4.75 -18.10 -14.20
C PHE A 116 5.28 -18.89 -15.39
N SER A 117 5.34 -18.28 -16.57
CA SER A 117 5.80 -18.96 -17.79
C SER A 117 7.27 -19.35 -17.72
N VAL A 118 8.12 -18.50 -17.13
CA VAL A 118 9.54 -18.80 -16.92
C VAL A 118 9.71 -19.94 -15.92
N GLU A 119 9.01 -19.87 -14.77
CA GLU A 119 9.06 -20.92 -13.75
C GLU A 119 8.56 -22.26 -14.31
N ALA A 120 7.48 -22.26 -15.09
CA ALA A 120 6.95 -23.46 -15.75
C ALA A 120 7.93 -24.03 -16.77
N ALA A 121 8.52 -23.19 -17.64
CA ALA A 121 9.48 -23.61 -18.65
C ALA A 121 10.78 -24.17 -18.03
N ALA A 122 11.18 -23.66 -16.86
CA ALA A 122 12.30 -24.15 -16.09
C ALA A 122 12.01 -25.44 -15.30
N GLY A 123 10.74 -25.90 -15.29
CA GLY A 123 10.31 -27.07 -14.53
C GLY A 123 10.31 -26.84 -13.01
N TRP A 124 10.21 -25.58 -12.55
CA TRP A 124 10.23 -25.22 -11.13
C TRP A 124 8.86 -25.33 -10.45
N ILE A 125 7.79 -25.36 -11.24
CA ILE A 125 6.42 -25.40 -10.74
C ILE A 125 5.61 -26.53 -11.38
N GLU A 126 4.67 -27.06 -10.61
CA GLU A 126 3.66 -28.02 -11.05
C GLU A 126 2.27 -27.38 -10.92
N VAL A 127 1.48 -27.40 -11.99
CA VAL A 127 0.12 -26.86 -11.97
C VAL A 127 -0.83 -27.89 -11.37
N SER A 128 -1.20 -27.69 -10.10
CA SER A 128 -2.09 -28.60 -9.38
C SER A 128 -3.58 -28.36 -9.62
N ALA A 129 -3.98 -27.12 -9.93
CA ALA A 129 -5.35 -26.75 -10.23
C ALA A 129 -5.44 -25.44 -11.02
N VAL A 130 -6.56 -25.23 -11.71
CA VAL A 130 -6.88 -23.98 -12.42
C VAL A 130 -8.21 -23.45 -11.89
N ALA A 131 -8.26 -22.16 -11.55
CA ALA A 131 -9.46 -21.47 -11.05
C ALA A 131 -10.15 -22.18 -9.86
N SER A 132 -9.36 -22.73 -8.94
CA SER A 132 -9.88 -23.41 -7.75
C SER A 132 -10.53 -22.42 -6.78
N VAL A 133 -11.73 -22.77 -6.30
CA VAL A 133 -12.49 -22.03 -5.29
C VAL A 133 -12.55 -22.86 -4.00
N PRO A 134 -12.47 -22.25 -2.80
CA PRO A 134 -12.63 -23.00 -1.55
C PRO A 134 -13.94 -23.78 -1.51
N ALA A 135 -13.89 -25.03 -1.03
CA ALA A 135 -15.07 -25.87 -0.92
C ALA A 135 -16.14 -25.17 -0.05
N GLY A 136 -17.39 -25.12 -0.54
CA GLY A 136 -18.50 -24.46 0.15
C GLY A 136 -18.53 -22.93 0.04
N ALA A 137 -17.57 -22.30 -0.64
CA ALA A 137 -17.61 -20.87 -0.90
C ALA A 137 -18.59 -20.53 -2.05
N PRO A 138 -19.42 -19.48 -1.92
CA PRO A 138 -20.15 -18.94 -3.06
C PRO A 138 -19.16 -18.47 -4.14
N SER A 139 -19.29 -18.99 -5.36
CA SER A 139 -18.32 -18.76 -6.45
C SER A 139 -18.08 -17.28 -6.75
N VAL A 140 -19.12 -16.46 -6.74
CA VAL A 140 -19.02 -15.00 -6.93
C VAL A 140 -18.19 -14.35 -5.82
N LEU A 141 -18.42 -14.74 -4.56
CA LEU A 141 -17.74 -14.16 -3.41
C LEU A 141 -16.27 -14.59 -3.36
N ALA A 142 -15.97 -15.83 -3.77
CA ALA A 142 -14.61 -16.36 -3.83
C ALA A 142 -13.71 -15.63 -4.83
N VAL A 143 -14.28 -15.02 -5.87
CA VAL A 143 -13.56 -14.15 -6.81
C VAL A 143 -13.55 -12.71 -6.33
N PHE A 144 -14.72 -12.20 -5.91
CA PHE A 144 -14.87 -10.79 -5.54
C PHE A 144 -14.03 -10.41 -4.32
N ALA A 145 -14.04 -11.20 -3.23
CA ALA A 145 -13.39 -10.81 -1.99
C ALA A 145 -11.86 -10.66 -2.12
N PRO A 146 -11.12 -11.57 -2.80
CA PRO A 146 -9.70 -11.35 -3.08
C PRO A 146 -9.42 -10.14 -3.97
N VAL A 147 -10.19 -9.96 -5.06
CA VAL A 147 -10.02 -8.80 -5.96
C VAL A 147 -10.26 -7.49 -5.19
N PHE A 148 -11.32 -7.43 -4.40
CA PHE A 148 -11.63 -6.28 -3.56
C PHE A 148 -10.52 -6.02 -2.53
N ARG A 149 -10.02 -7.09 -1.88
CA ARG A 149 -8.90 -6.98 -0.92
C ARG A 149 -7.66 -6.36 -1.56
N PHE A 150 -7.23 -6.87 -2.71
CA PHE A 150 -6.05 -6.35 -3.40
C PHE A 150 -6.27 -4.94 -3.95
N ALA A 151 -7.48 -4.60 -4.40
CA ALA A 151 -7.82 -3.23 -4.78
C ALA A 151 -7.70 -2.26 -3.58
N CYS A 152 -8.28 -2.62 -2.43
CA CYS A 152 -8.16 -1.83 -1.20
C CYS A 152 -6.70 -1.69 -0.74
N ALA A 153 -5.93 -2.78 -0.75
CA ALA A 153 -4.52 -2.77 -0.40
C ALA A 153 -3.70 -1.88 -1.33
N GLY A 154 -3.89 -2.01 -2.65
CA GLY A 154 -3.22 -1.17 -3.64
C GLY A 154 -3.52 0.32 -3.43
N ILE A 155 -4.79 0.69 -3.24
CA ILE A 155 -5.16 2.09 -2.96
C ILE A 155 -4.54 2.58 -1.65
N ALA A 156 -4.58 1.77 -0.59
CA ALA A 156 -3.98 2.12 0.70
C ALA A 156 -2.47 2.35 0.58
N GLU A 157 -1.77 1.48 -0.14
CA GLU A 157 -0.34 1.60 -0.41
C GLU A 157 -0.01 2.84 -1.25
N GLU A 158 -0.79 3.13 -2.30
CA GLU A 158 -0.64 4.35 -3.09
C GLU A 158 -0.78 5.61 -2.23
N LEU A 159 -1.80 5.67 -1.36
CA LEU A 159 -2.01 6.81 -0.45
C LEU A 159 -0.85 6.99 0.54
N ILE A 160 -0.36 5.90 1.14
CA ILE A 160 0.68 5.97 2.18
C ILE A 160 2.04 6.24 1.54
N PHE A 161 2.48 5.37 0.63
CA PHE A 161 3.85 5.39 0.14
C PHE A 161 4.04 6.46 -0.94
N ARG A 162 3.12 6.60 -1.90
CA ARG A 162 3.31 7.49 -3.05
C ARG A 162 2.81 8.90 -2.73
N ALA A 163 1.54 9.04 -2.37
CA ALA A 163 0.94 10.35 -2.14
C ALA A 163 1.51 11.06 -0.90
N TYR A 164 1.74 10.32 0.20
CA TYR A 164 2.22 10.89 1.46
C TYR A 164 3.74 10.82 1.62
N GLN A 165 4.36 9.63 1.58
CA GLN A 165 5.78 9.48 1.91
C GLN A 165 6.72 10.12 0.87
N ILE A 166 6.59 9.79 -0.42
CA ILE A 166 7.46 10.37 -1.46
C ILE A 166 7.41 11.90 -1.39
N ARG A 167 6.19 12.46 -1.30
CA ARG A 167 5.99 13.92 -1.22
C ARG A 167 6.70 14.52 0.00
N ASN A 168 6.50 13.96 1.18
CA ASN A 168 7.06 14.51 2.40
C ASN A 168 8.57 14.33 2.49
N LEU A 169 9.10 13.19 2.04
CA LEU A 169 10.55 12.95 1.99
C LEU A 169 11.24 13.86 0.97
N ALA A 170 10.64 14.07 -0.20
CA ALA A 170 11.16 15.01 -1.20
C ALA A 170 11.15 16.45 -0.70
N GLU A 171 10.06 16.89 -0.05
CA GLU A 171 10.00 18.21 0.58
C GLU A 171 11.03 18.36 1.71
N GLY A 172 11.37 17.29 2.43
CA GLY A 172 12.45 17.31 3.42
C GLY A 172 13.84 17.39 2.80
N ALA A 173 14.08 16.64 1.73
CA ALA A 173 15.37 16.55 1.04
C ALA A 173 15.78 17.88 0.39
N ARG A 174 14.84 18.75 0.02
CA ARG A 174 15.14 20.07 -0.58
C ARG A 174 15.96 21.02 0.30
N PHE A 175 16.05 20.76 1.61
CA PHE A 175 16.86 21.57 2.53
C PHE A 175 18.27 21.01 2.76
N LEU A 176 18.60 19.89 2.13
CA LEU A 176 19.96 19.38 2.14
C LEU A 176 20.83 20.26 1.22
N PRO A 177 22.04 20.67 1.67
CA PRO A 177 22.93 21.48 0.85
C PRO A 177 23.25 20.82 -0.49
N GLY A 178 23.12 21.56 -1.59
CA GLY A 178 23.47 21.09 -2.93
C GLY A 178 22.46 20.16 -3.61
N ILE A 179 21.29 19.94 -3.00
CA ILE A 179 20.23 19.10 -3.59
C ILE A 179 19.28 19.95 -4.43
N ASP A 180 19.20 19.66 -5.73
CA ASP A 180 18.20 20.24 -6.62
C ASP A 180 16.81 19.56 -6.46
N PRO A 181 15.72 20.15 -7.01
CA PRO A 181 14.39 19.58 -6.87
C PRO A 181 14.22 18.15 -7.44
N LYS A 182 14.93 17.80 -8.51
CA LYS A 182 14.85 16.45 -9.11
C LYS A 182 15.54 15.43 -8.23
N ALA A 183 16.72 15.77 -7.70
CA ALA A 183 17.44 14.96 -6.73
C ALA A 183 16.61 14.76 -5.45
N ALA A 184 15.90 15.79 -4.98
CA ALA A 184 15.00 15.66 -3.83
C ALA A 184 13.85 14.66 -4.07
N VAL A 185 13.23 14.68 -5.25
CA VAL A 185 12.20 13.71 -5.64
C VAL A 185 12.78 12.30 -5.72
N LEU A 186 13.96 12.13 -6.32
CA LEU A 186 14.64 10.84 -6.41
C LEU A 186 14.95 10.27 -5.01
N ILE A 187 15.46 11.10 -4.10
CA ILE A 187 15.71 10.70 -2.71
C ILE A 187 14.41 10.27 -2.04
N GLY A 188 13.33 11.03 -2.19
CA GLY A 188 12.03 10.70 -1.61
C GLY A 188 11.45 9.40 -2.16
N TRP A 189 11.59 9.17 -3.47
CA TRP A 189 11.16 7.96 -4.15
C TRP A 189 11.92 6.71 -3.71
N VAL A 190 13.26 6.78 -3.70
CA VAL A 190 14.11 5.67 -3.25
C VAL A 190 13.86 5.37 -1.77
N ALA A 191 13.85 6.41 -0.92
CA ALA A 191 13.60 6.23 0.51
C ALA A 191 12.22 5.61 0.79
N SER A 192 11.17 6.07 0.12
CA SER A 192 9.83 5.48 0.26
C SER A 192 9.79 4.03 -0.21
N SER A 193 10.50 3.69 -1.31
CA SER A 193 10.58 2.31 -1.81
C SER A 193 11.32 1.38 -0.85
N LEU A 194 12.36 1.86 -0.18
CA LEU A 194 13.04 1.11 0.89
C LEU A 194 12.13 0.88 2.09
N ILE A 195 11.40 1.92 2.54
CA ILE A 195 10.42 1.82 3.63
C ILE A 195 9.30 0.84 3.24
N PHE A 196 8.85 0.87 1.99
CA PHE A 196 7.87 -0.07 1.45
C PHE A 196 8.36 -1.52 1.56
N GLY A 197 9.59 -1.82 1.15
CA GLY A 197 10.19 -3.14 1.35
C GLY A 197 10.24 -3.56 2.82
N ILE A 198 10.75 -2.69 3.69
CA ILE A 198 10.86 -2.94 5.15
C ILE A 198 9.48 -3.20 5.77
N ALA A 199 8.46 -2.44 5.37
CA ALA A 199 7.08 -2.61 5.84
C ALA A 199 6.51 -4.01 5.52
N HIS A 200 7.00 -4.65 4.46
CA HIS A 200 6.62 -6.01 4.06
C HIS A 200 7.51 -7.09 4.69
N GLY A 201 8.52 -6.71 5.47
CA GLY A 201 9.41 -7.66 6.17
C GLY A 201 8.71 -8.49 7.25
N SER A 202 7.51 -8.09 7.67
CA SER A 202 6.65 -8.87 8.58
C SER A 202 5.65 -9.79 7.86
N ASN A 203 5.69 -9.85 6.52
CA ASN A 203 4.82 -10.76 5.78
C ASN A 203 5.20 -12.22 6.06
N PRO A 204 4.23 -13.15 6.00
CA PRO A 204 4.51 -14.58 6.06
C PRO A 204 5.57 -14.96 5.03
N ASN A 205 6.56 -15.78 5.43
CA ASN A 205 7.66 -16.23 4.59
C ASN A 205 8.58 -15.12 4.05
N ALA A 206 8.57 -13.93 4.65
CA ALA A 206 9.52 -12.88 4.28
C ALA A 206 10.97 -13.33 4.51
N SER A 207 11.82 -13.06 3.53
CA SER A 207 13.28 -13.23 3.59
C SER A 207 13.96 -11.92 3.25
N LEU A 208 15.25 -11.78 3.56
CA LEU A 208 16.01 -10.59 3.16
C LEU A 208 15.94 -10.35 1.65
N LEU A 209 16.09 -11.41 0.84
CA LEU A 209 15.96 -11.33 -0.62
C LEU A 209 14.55 -10.88 -1.03
N GLY A 210 13.51 -11.43 -0.39
CA GLY A 210 12.13 -11.02 -0.60
C GLY A 210 11.92 -9.53 -0.29
N THR A 211 12.41 -9.04 0.85
CA THR A 211 12.35 -7.63 1.24
C THR A 211 13.05 -6.71 0.23
N VAL A 212 14.23 -7.10 -0.25
CA VAL A 212 14.94 -6.34 -1.30
C VAL A 212 14.15 -6.33 -2.61
N ASN A 213 13.58 -7.46 -3.02
CA ASN A 213 12.75 -7.54 -4.22
C ASN A 213 11.47 -6.68 -4.09
N VAL A 214 10.84 -6.64 -2.91
CA VAL A 214 9.69 -5.76 -2.66
C VAL A 214 10.11 -4.29 -2.70
N ALA A 215 11.29 -3.93 -2.17
CA ALA A 215 11.80 -2.56 -2.30
C ALA A 215 12.04 -2.18 -3.77
N ALA A 216 12.60 -3.09 -4.58
CA ALA A 216 12.77 -2.89 -6.02
C ALA A 216 11.42 -2.74 -6.76
N ALA A 217 10.43 -3.56 -6.39
CA ALA A 217 9.06 -3.40 -6.87
C ALA A 217 8.46 -2.04 -6.44
N GLY A 218 8.78 -1.57 -5.23
CA GLY A 218 8.43 -0.23 -4.75
C GLY A 218 8.95 0.89 -5.68
N ILE A 219 10.18 0.75 -6.19
CA ILE A 219 10.72 1.67 -7.20
C ILE A 219 9.85 1.60 -8.46
N MET A 220 9.69 0.42 -9.05
CA MET A 220 8.89 0.24 -10.27
C MET A 220 7.49 0.82 -10.14
N LEU A 221 6.78 0.52 -9.04
CA LEU A 221 5.43 0.99 -8.78
C LEU A 221 5.37 2.51 -8.59
N GLY A 222 6.35 3.10 -7.89
CA GLY A 222 6.43 4.55 -7.69
C GLY A 222 6.78 5.34 -8.96
N ALA A 223 7.28 4.68 -10.02
CA ALA A 223 7.67 5.34 -11.26
C ALA A 223 6.49 6.07 -11.92
N GLY A 224 5.30 5.46 -11.95
CA GLY A 224 4.10 6.07 -12.52
C GLY A 224 3.78 7.41 -11.84
N TYR A 225 3.78 7.43 -10.52
CA TYR A 225 3.54 8.64 -9.73
C TYR A 225 4.62 9.71 -9.93
N VAL A 226 5.90 9.33 -9.87
CA VAL A 226 7.02 10.27 -9.99
C VAL A 226 7.12 10.89 -11.38
N LEU A 227 6.86 10.10 -12.43
CA LEU A 227 6.99 10.54 -13.82
C LEU A 227 5.77 11.32 -14.33
N THR A 228 4.57 11.01 -13.83
CA THR A 228 3.33 11.63 -14.30
C THR A 228 2.76 12.67 -13.34
N GLY A 229 3.13 12.63 -12.07
CA GLY A 229 2.53 13.42 -11.00
C GLY A 229 1.09 13.01 -10.66
N ARG A 230 0.64 11.85 -11.14
CA ARG A 230 -0.70 11.29 -10.93
C ARG A 230 -0.63 10.08 -10.02
N LEU A 231 -1.59 10.00 -9.10
CA LEU A 231 -1.82 8.83 -8.25
C LEU A 231 -2.89 7.96 -8.90
#